data_AF-A0A0F9U336-F1
#
_entry.id   AF-A0A0F9U336-F1
#
_cell.length_a   1.000
_cell.length_b   1.000
_cell.length_c   1.000
_cell.angle_alpha   90.00
_cell.angle_beta   90.00
_cell.angle_gamma   90.00
#
_symmetry.space_group_name_H-M   'P 1'
#
loop_
_entity.id
_entity.type
_entity.pdbx_description
1 polymer ?
#
loop_
_entity_poly.entity_id
_entity_poly.type
_entity_poly.pdbx_seq_one_letter_code
_entity_poly.pdbx_strand_id
1 'polypeptide(L)'
;MPRVARKAPDRTPDPLDDYSTWDIRIAKVIYYGLIIGTAVLILGIWAVLLTFLFQGGAWAVFMGFHFGFRIAIVAGAITGHLFLLVLFYTLFRGGMVKLCKALFKDRRLAKKWEDYTTLRLLIGVSLSSLYITILAIFIGLLPATVWSALWDLWLQMVADWGLGTWIFWVGAMIFLVVGIIFVGLVLWNHGVFWVLKHVKTIEGEMEVDERIKREALKEADERTLQSIYKKETGQKALHRGKETKGYIDWKKKQLLT
;
A
#
# COMPACT_ATOMS: atom_id res chain seq x y z
N MET A 1 52.46 -5.16 -2.85
CA MET A 1 51.67 -5.22 -1.60
C MET A 1 50.22 -5.56 -1.94
N PRO A 2 49.67 -6.68 -1.44
CA PRO A 2 48.25 -6.99 -1.66
C PRO A 2 47.38 -5.95 -0.96
N ARG A 3 46.37 -5.42 -1.67
CA ARG A 3 45.43 -4.45 -1.12
C ARG A 3 44.63 -5.11 0.00
N VAL A 4 44.85 -4.67 1.24
CA VAL A 4 44.00 -5.04 2.38
C VAL A 4 42.58 -4.56 2.08
N ALA A 5 41.63 -5.49 2.00
CA ALA A 5 40.22 -5.17 1.83
C ALA A 5 39.81 -4.24 2.99
N ARG A 6 39.36 -3.02 2.67
CA ARG A 6 38.86 -2.09 3.68
C ARG A 6 37.65 -2.73 4.34
N LYS A 7 37.82 -3.13 5.60
CA LYS A 7 36.72 -3.59 6.46
C LYS A 7 35.75 -2.42 6.58
N ALA A 8 34.48 -2.64 6.22
CA ALA A 8 33.46 -1.60 6.37
C ALA A 8 33.41 -1.20 7.86
N PRO A 9 33.27 0.10 8.17
CA PRO A 9 33.19 0.57 9.55
C PRO A 9 32.01 -0.12 10.26
N ASP A 10 32.23 -0.56 11.49
CA ASP A 10 31.24 -1.21 12.34
C ASP A 10 30.16 -0.19 12.71
N ARG A 11 29.18 -0.03 11.83
CA ARG A 11 28.04 0.84 12.03
C ARG A 11 26.95 0.03 12.71
N THR A 12 26.45 0.51 13.84
CA THR A 12 25.22 -0.04 14.43
C THR A 12 24.14 -0.06 13.34
N PRO A 13 23.46 -1.19 13.10
CA PRO A 13 22.51 -1.32 12.00
C PRO A 13 21.39 -0.29 12.18
N ASP A 14 21.18 0.56 11.17
CA ASP A 14 20.09 1.51 11.16
C ASP A 14 18.80 0.72 10.88
N PRO A 15 17.69 0.93 11.62
CA PRO A 15 16.40 0.32 11.29
C PRO A 15 15.91 0.61 9.84
N LEU A 16 16.48 1.61 9.16
CA LEU A 16 16.23 1.86 7.73
C LEU A 16 16.99 0.91 6.79
N ASP A 17 18.06 0.25 7.24
CA ASP A 17 18.88 -0.66 6.42
C ASP A 17 18.11 -1.94 6.02
N ASP A 18 17.00 -2.25 6.70
CA ASP A 18 16.10 -3.35 6.36
C ASP A 18 15.33 -3.10 5.04
N TYR A 19 15.24 -1.85 4.57
CA TYR A 19 14.48 -1.45 3.38
C TYR A 19 15.37 -1.26 2.14
N SER A 20 14.80 -1.45 0.94
CA SER A 20 15.52 -1.18 -0.30
C SER A 20 15.80 0.31 -0.48
N THR A 21 16.87 0.66 -1.19
CA THR A 21 17.18 2.05 -1.54
C THR A 21 16.05 2.72 -2.34
N TRP A 22 15.32 1.94 -3.15
CA TRP A 22 14.12 2.39 -3.86
C TRP A 22 12.94 2.66 -2.92
N ASP A 23 12.67 1.77 -1.96
CA ASP A 23 11.60 1.92 -0.97
C ASP A 23 11.84 3.17 -0.12
N ILE A 24 13.09 3.39 0.29
CA ILE A 24 13.51 4.58 1.04
C ILE A 24 13.32 5.84 0.20
N ARG A 25 13.59 5.82 -1.12
CA ARG A 25 13.34 6.98 -1.99
C ARG A 25 11.84 7.30 -2.07
N ILE A 26 11.00 6.29 -2.29
CA ILE A 26 9.54 6.48 -2.35
C ILE A 26 9.02 7.04 -1.03
N ALA A 27 9.44 6.46 0.09
CA ALA A 27 9.11 6.95 1.43
C ALA A 27 9.57 8.40 1.64
N LYS A 28 10.78 8.77 1.19
CA LYS A 28 11.28 10.15 1.24
C LYS A 28 10.43 11.11 0.42
N VAL A 29 10.01 10.74 -0.78
CA VAL A 29 9.15 11.59 -1.62
C VAL A 29 7.83 11.87 -0.92
N ILE A 30 7.18 10.84 -0.39
CA ILE A 30 5.92 10.99 0.37
C ILE A 30 6.15 11.85 1.61
N TYR A 31 7.22 11.59 2.35
CA TYR A 31 7.56 12.32 3.57
C TYR A 31 7.81 13.81 3.31
N TYR A 32 8.62 14.15 2.31
CA TYR A 32 8.83 15.54 1.91
C TYR A 32 7.57 16.17 1.32
N GLY A 33 6.76 15.41 0.58
CA GLY A 33 5.45 15.87 0.11
C GLY A 33 4.53 16.27 1.28
N LEU A 34 4.49 15.47 2.35
CA LEU A 34 3.75 15.81 3.57
C LEU A 34 4.32 17.06 4.27
N ILE A 35 5.64 17.23 4.32
CA ILE A 35 6.28 18.43 4.90
C ILE A 35 5.95 19.68 4.09
N ILE A 36 6.06 19.61 2.77
CA ILE A 36 5.76 20.75 1.89
C ILE A 36 4.26 21.07 1.96
N GLY A 37 3.40 20.06 1.85
CA GLY A 37 1.95 20.24 1.99
C GLY A 37 1.57 20.86 3.32
N THR A 38 2.20 20.41 4.41
CA THR A 38 2.07 21.00 5.75
C THR A 38 2.42 22.48 5.75
N ALA A 39 3.62 22.83 5.27
CA ALA A 39 4.11 24.20 5.31
C ALA A 39 3.19 25.13 4.51
N VAL A 40 2.80 24.71 3.30
CA VAL A 40 1.87 25.46 2.44
C VAL A 40 0.51 25.60 3.11
N LEU A 41 -0.02 24.54 3.74
CA LEU A 41 -1.32 24.59 4.41
C LEU A 41 -1.32 25.52 5.63
N ILE A 42 -0.26 25.51 6.45
CA ILE A 42 -0.10 26.44 7.57
C ILE A 42 -0.03 27.89 7.07
N LEU A 43 0.76 28.15 6.02
CA LEU A 43 0.84 29.46 5.41
C LEU A 43 -0.52 29.90 4.85
N GLY A 44 -1.27 28.99 4.24
CA GLY A 44 -2.62 29.22 3.76
C GLY A 44 -3.59 29.57 4.88
N ILE A 45 -3.57 28.84 6.00
CA ILE A 45 -4.39 29.15 7.19
C ILE A 45 -4.10 30.58 7.68
N TRP A 46 -2.83 30.95 7.81
CA TRP A 46 -2.46 32.30 8.21
C TRP A 46 -2.92 33.34 7.21
N ALA A 47 -2.73 33.09 5.91
CA ALA A 47 -3.17 34.02 4.87
C ALA A 47 -4.69 34.24 4.90
N VAL A 48 -5.49 33.18 5.07
CA VAL A 48 -6.95 33.28 5.23
C VAL A 48 -7.32 34.07 6.48
N LEU A 49 -6.68 33.79 7.62
CA LEU A 49 -6.94 34.51 8.88
C LEU A 49 -6.60 36.00 8.75
N LEU A 50 -5.49 36.35 8.09
CA LEU A 50 -5.11 37.75 7.87
C LEU A 50 -6.08 38.45 6.91
N THR A 51 -6.50 37.79 5.83
CA THR A 51 -7.52 38.32 4.92
C THR A 51 -8.84 38.56 5.66
N PHE A 52 -9.29 37.60 6.47
CA PHE A 52 -10.49 37.75 7.30
C PHE A 52 -10.35 38.91 8.29
N LEU A 53 -9.19 39.04 8.94
CA LEU A 53 -8.93 40.08 9.92
C LEU A 53 -8.96 41.48 9.27
N PHE A 54 -8.19 41.70 8.20
CA PHE A 54 -7.99 43.03 7.63
C PHE A 54 -9.04 43.44 6.60
N GLN A 55 -9.53 42.50 5.78
CA GLN A 55 -10.49 42.80 4.70
C GLN A 55 -11.94 42.49 5.11
N GLY A 56 -12.15 41.53 6.02
CA GLY A 56 -13.48 41.14 6.49
C GLY A 56 -14.09 42.08 7.53
N GLY A 57 -13.44 43.19 7.87
CA GLY A 57 -13.91 44.15 8.90
C GLY A 57 -13.75 43.65 10.35
N ALA A 58 -13.27 42.43 10.55
CA ALA A 58 -13.03 41.85 11.88
C ALA A 58 -11.98 42.63 12.68
N TRP A 59 -11.08 43.35 12.01
CA TRP A 59 -10.13 44.27 12.67
C TRP A 59 -10.83 45.38 13.47
N ALA A 60 -11.92 45.94 12.95
CA ALA A 60 -12.68 46.96 13.66
C ALA A 60 -13.31 46.39 14.93
N VAL A 61 -13.86 45.17 14.85
CA VAL A 61 -14.40 44.44 16.00
C VAL A 61 -13.30 44.12 17.01
N PHE A 62 -12.13 43.68 16.53
CA PHE A 62 -10.96 43.41 17.37
C PHE A 62 -10.49 44.67 18.13
N MET A 63 -10.48 45.82 17.46
CA MET A 63 -10.17 47.13 18.06
C MET A 63 -11.29 47.66 18.96
N GLY A 64 -12.48 47.05 18.94
CA GLY A 64 -13.57 47.34 19.88
C GLY A 64 -13.46 46.57 21.21
N PHE A 65 -12.70 45.47 21.26
CA PHE A 65 -12.56 44.69 22.49
C PHE A 65 -11.73 45.40 23.57
N HIS A 66 -11.94 45.06 24.83
CA HIS A 66 -11.08 45.51 25.92
C HIS A 66 -9.63 45.03 25.74
N PHE A 67 -8.68 45.79 26.27
CA PHE A 67 -7.24 45.53 26.12
C PHE A 67 -6.84 44.10 26.52
N GLY A 68 -7.41 43.58 27.63
CA GLY A 68 -7.16 42.21 28.08
C GLY A 68 -7.59 41.13 27.06
N PHE A 69 -8.74 41.31 26.39
CA PHE A 69 -9.20 40.39 25.35
C PHE A 69 -8.31 40.44 24.10
N ARG A 70 -7.80 41.61 23.72
CA ARG A 70 -6.86 41.74 22.59
C ARG A 70 -5.57 40.98 22.86
N ILE A 71 -5.00 41.13 24.06
CA ILE A 71 -3.82 40.38 24.48
C ILE A 71 -4.10 38.89 24.48
N ALA A 72 -5.25 38.45 25.03
CA ALA A 72 -5.61 37.05 25.09
C ALA A 72 -5.72 36.41 23.69
N ILE A 73 -6.31 37.11 22.71
CA ILE A 73 -6.41 36.64 21.32
C ILE A 73 -5.01 36.49 20.69
N VAL A 74 -4.14 37.48 20.83
CA VAL A 74 -2.79 37.43 20.26
C VAL A 74 -1.94 36.34 20.93
N ALA A 75 -1.97 36.27 22.27
CA ALA A 75 -1.29 35.23 23.03
C ALA A 75 -1.82 33.83 22.66
N GLY A 76 -3.14 33.69 22.48
CA GLY A 76 -3.78 32.46 22.02
C GLY A 76 -3.31 32.06 20.61
N ALA A 77 -3.24 32.99 19.67
CA ALA A 77 -2.74 32.74 18.32
C ALA A 77 -1.27 32.30 18.31
N ILE A 78 -0.42 32.96 19.10
CA ILE A 78 1.00 32.58 19.26
C ILE A 78 1.11 31.19 19.88
N THR A 79 0.37 30.93 20.95
CA THR A 79 0.39 29.64 21.66
C THR A 79 -0.12 28.52 20.75
N GLY A 80 -1.21 28.75 20.02
CA GLY A 80 -1.75 27.81 19.03
C GLY A 80 -0.74 27.49 17.94
N HIS A 81 -0.02 28.50 17.41
CA HIS A 81 1.02 28.29 16.42
C HIS A 81 2.21 27.48 16.95
N LEU A 82 2.70 27.80 18.15
CA LEU A 82 3.77 27.04 18.80
C LEU A 82 3.36 25.59 19.05
N PHE A 83 2.12 25.37 19.52
CA PHE A 83 1.57 24.03 19.69
C PHE A 83 1.54 23.25 18.37
N LEU A 84 1.14 23.92 17.28
CA LEU A 84 1.12 23.35 15.93
C LEU A 84 2.53 22.93 15.48
N LEU A 85 3.55 23.77 15.73
CA LEU A 85 4.95 23.44 15.44
C LEU A 85 5.46 22.25 16.25
N VAL A 86 5.12 22.16 17.54
CA VAL A 86 5.49 21.01 18.39
C VAL A 86 4.79 19.74 17.92
N LEU A 87 3.50 19.81 17.59
CA LEU A 87 2.75 18.68 17.04
C LEU A 87 3.39 18.20 15.75
N PHE A 88 3.75 19.10 14.84
CA PHE A 88 4.48 18.73 13.62
C PHE A 88 5.83 18.09 13.92
N TYR A 89 6.63 18.68 14.81
CA TYR A 89 7.91 18.12 15.21
C TYR A 89 7.78 16.69 15.76
N THR A 90 6.80 16.45 16.64
CA THR A 90 6.57 15.13 17.24
C THR A 90 6.02 14.11 16.22
N LEU A 91 5.16 14.54 15.29
CA LEU A 91 4.66 13.71 14.20
C LEU A 91 5.81 13.28 13.25
N PHE A 92 6.75 14.19 12.99
CA PHE A 92 7.89 13.95 12.13
C PHE A 92 9.04 13.21 12.82
N ARG A 93 9.14 13.26 14.16
CA ARG A 93 10.17 12.53 14.91
C ARG A 93 10.01 11.02 14.76
N GLY A 94 10.92 10.40 14.02
CA GLY A 94 10.86 8.97 13.67
C GLY A 94 9.84 8.63 12.58
N GLY A 95 9.30 9.65 11.89
CA GLY A 95 8.28 9.50 10.86
C GLY A 95 8.73 8.62 9.71
N MET A 96 9.97 8.74 9.23
CA MET A 96 10.45 7.90 8.11
C MET A 96 10.43 6.40 8.43
N VAL A 97 10.86 5.98 9.63
CA VAL A 97 10.85 4.55 10.00
C VAL A 97 9.42 4.03 10.10
N LYS A 98 8.51 4.80 10.71
CA LYS A 98 7.08 4.45 10.79
C LYS A 98 6.43 4.40 9.41
N LEU A 99 6.78 5.33 8.53
CA LEU A 99 6.26 5.44 7.17
C LEU A 99 6.76 4.27 6.30
N CYS A 100 8.03 3.90 6.40
CA CYS A 100 8.56 2.68 5.78
C CYS A 100 7.86 1.42 6.30
N LYS A 101 7.64 1.29 7.61
CA LYS A 101 6.90 0.16 8.21
C LYS A 101 5.45 0.08 7.74
N ALA A 102 4.78 1.22 7.57
CA ALA A 102 3.39 1.26 7.10
C ALA A 102 3.29 0.92 5.60
N LEU A 103 4.16 1.49 4.77
CA LEU A 103 4.16 1.31 3.31
C LEU A 103 4.68 -0.06 2.88
N PHE A 104 5.71 -0.57 3.55
CA PHE A 104 6.44 -1.76 3.14
C PHE A 104 6.41 -2.81 4.25
N LYS A 105 5.89 -3.98 3.91
CA LYS A 105 5.88 -5.15 4.80
C LYS A 105 7.29 -5.74 4.92
N ASP A 106 7.59 -6.36 6.06
CA ASP A 106 8.93 -6.87 6.39
C ASP A 106 9.58 -7.66 5.24
N ARG A 107 10.76 -7.22 4.83
CA ARG A 107 11.54 -7.80 3.72
C ARG A 107 11.88 -9.27 3.93
N ARG A 108 12.02 -9.71 5.18
CA ARG A 108 12.23 -11.13 5.53
C ARG A 108 11.05 -12.02 5.12
N LEU A 109 9.83 -11.50 5.21
CA LEU A 109 8.66 -12.18 4.67
C LEU A 109 8.70 -12.16 3.15
N ALA A 110 8.99 -11.02 2.52
CA ALA A 110 9.04 -10.90 1.05
C ALA A 110 10.03 -11.84 0.37
N LYS A 111 11.19 -12.11 0.99
CA LYS A 111 12.21 -13.00 0.46
C LYS A 111 11.74 -14.45 0.28
N LYS A 112 10.75 -14.90 1.07
CA LYS A 112 10.13 -16.25 0.93
C LYS A 112 9.27 -16.39 -0.33
N TRP A 113 8.99 -15.30 -1.02
CA TRP A 113 8.05 -15.20 -2.15
C TRP A 113 8.67 -14.52 -3.38
N GLU A 114 9.98 -14.35 -3.38
CA GLU A 114 10.73 -13.57 -4.38
C GLU A 114 10.79 -14.28 -5.75
N ASP A 115 10.70 -15.63 -5.77
CA ASP A 115 10.76 -16.45 -6.99
C ASP A 115 9.56 -16.29 -7.94
N TYR A 116 8.52 -15.56 -7.54
CA TYR A 116 7.28 -15.38 -8.29
C TYR A 116 7.11 -13.96 -8.83
N THR A 117 8.17 -13.34 -9.33
CA THR A 117 8.14 -11.97 -9.89
C THR A 117 7.08 -11.81 -10.99
N THR A 118 6.95 -12.79 -11.88
CA THR A 118 5.94 -12.78 -12.96
C THR A 118 4.51 -12.87 -12.42
N LEU A 119 4.24 -13.78 -11.48
CA LEU A 119 2.92 -13.90 -10.85
C LEU A 119 2.57 -12.65 -10.03
N ARG A 120 3.54 -12.09 -9.32
CA ARG A 120 3.39 -10.83 -8.58
C ARG A 120 3.00 -9.68 -9.50
N LEU A 121 3.63 -9.59 -10.67
CA LEU A 121 3.31 -8.56 -11.67
C LEU A 121 1.91 -8.79 -12.24
N LEU A 122 1.54 -10.03 -12.56
CA LEU A 122 0.23 -10.36 -13.11
C LEU A 122 -0.91 -10.08 -12.13
N ILE A 123 -0.73 -10.44 -10.85
CA ILE A 123 -1.63 -10.08 -9.74
C ILE A 123 -1.68 -8.56 -9.56
N GLY A 124 -0.53 -7.89 -9.66
CA GLY A 124 -0.46 -6.45 -9.59
C GLY A 124 -1.28 -5.79 -10.69
N VAL A 125 -1.07 -6.17 -11.94
CA VAL A 125 -1.81 -5.63 -13.09
C VAL A 125 -3.31 -5.91 -12.95
N SER A 126 -3.73 -7.10 -12.51
CA SER A 126 -5.14 -7.42 -12.33
C SER A 126 -5.80 -6.62 -11.20
N LEU A 127 -5.10 -6.38 -10.09
CA LEU A 127 -5.59 -5.51 -9.03
C LEU A 127 -5.71 -4.06 -9.49
N SER A 128 -4.69 -3.54 -10.19
CA SER A 128 -4.74 -2.19 -10.75
C SER A 128 -5.90 -1.98 -11.72
N SER A 129 -6.15 -2.93 -12.63
CA SER A 129 -7.28 -2.84 -13.53
C SER A 129 -8.62 -2.91 -12.80
N LEU A 130 -8.74 -3.77 -11.78
CA LEU A 130 -9.93 -3.79 -10.90
C LEU A 130 -10.15 -2.44 -10.22
N TYR A 131 -9.10 -1.80 -9.69
CA TYR A 131 -9.20 -0.47 -9.08
C TYR A 131 -9.67 0.60 -10.08
N ILE A 132 -9.10 0.62 -11.29
CA ILE A 132 -9.51 1.54 -12.34
C ILE A 132 -10.98 1.31 -12.72
N THR A 133 -11.42 0.05 -12.83
CA THR A 133 -12.82 -0.27 -13.10
C THR A 133 -13.75 0.22 -11.99
N ILE A 134 -13.41 -0.02 -10.71
CA ILE A 134 -14.21 0.47 -9.58
C ILE A 134 -14.27 2.01 -9.59
N LEU A 135 -13.15 2.68 -9.85
CA LEU A 135 -13.08 4.13 -9.90
C LEU A 135 -13.88 4.71 -11.08
N ALA A 136 -13.83 4.07 -12.24
CA ALA A 136 -14.63 4.45 -13.41
C ALA A 136 -16.13 4.24 -13.16
N ILE A 137 -16.52 3.13 -12.51
CA ILE A 137 -17.90 2.90 -12.08
C ILE A 137 -18.33 3.99 -11.10
N PHE A 138 -17.49 4.31 -10.12
CA PHE A 138 -17.79 5.34 -9.13
C PHE A 138 -18.01 6.71 -9.80
N ILE A 139 -17.14 7.10 -10.72
CA ILE A 139 -17.28 8.32 -11.53
C ILE A 139 -18.58 8.30 -12.37
N GLY A 140 -18.88 7.17 -13.02
CA GLY A 140 -20.05 7.02 -13.88
C GLY A 140 -21.39 6.95 -13.13
N LEU A 141 -21.36 6.54 -11.86
CA LEU A 141 -22.56 6.44 -11.01
C LEU A 141 -22.92 7.80 -10.38
N LEU A 142 -21.99 8.76 -10.35
CA LEU A 142 -22.28 10.10 -9.89
C LEU A 142 -23.24 10.81 -10.86
N PRO A 143 -24.35 11.39 -10.36
CA PRO A 143 -25.30 12.10 -11.20
C PRO A 143 -24.68 13.35 -11.81
N ALA A 144 -25.18 13.78 -12.97
CA ALA A 144 -24.67 14.96 -13.68
C ALA A 144 -24.68 16.23 -12.83
N THR A 145 -25.59 16.32 -11.86
CA THR A 145 -25.69 17.42 -10.88
C THR A 145 -24.44 17.54 -10.00
N VAL A 146 -23.77 16.44 -9.68
CA VAL A 146 -22.52 16.48 -8.91
C VAL A 146 -21.39 17.05 -9.76
N TRP A 147 -21.32 16.66 -11.04
CA TRP A 147 -20.32 17.19 -11.97
C TRP A 147 -20.52 18.68 -12.25
N SER A 148 -21.76 19.13 -12.44
CA SER A 148 -22.05 20.55 -12.60
C SER A 148 -21.72 21.32 -11.32
N ALA A 149 -22.08 20.80 -10.14
CA ALA A 149 -21.75 21.45 -8.87
C ALA A 149 -20.22 21.58 -8.65
N LEU A 150 -19.44 20.56 -9.00
CA LEU A 150 -17.97 20.62 -8.94
C LEU A 150 -17.40 21.66 -9.92
N TRP A 151 -17.97 21.75 -11.11
CA TRP A 151 -17.57 22.74 -12.12
C TRP A 151 -17.92 24.17 -11.69
N ASP A 152 -19.13 24.39 -11.18
CA ASP A 152 -19.58 25.69 -10.68
C ASP A 152 -18.76 26.12 -9.45
N LEU A 153 -18.49 25.19 -8.53
CA LEU A 153 -17.57 25.42 -7.42
C LEU A 153 -16.19 25.86 -7.93
N TRP A 154 -15.65 25.17 -8.93
CA TRP A 154 -14.36 25.53 -9.53
C TRP A 154 -14.36 26.93 -10.14
N LEU A 155 -15.41 27.29 -10.90
CA LEU A 155 -15.55 28.62 -11.48
C LEU A 155 -15.66 29.70 -10.39
N GLN A 156 -16.45 29.43 -9.35
CA GLN A 156 -16.58 30.32 -8.19
C GLN A 156 -15.24 30.49 -7.47
N MET A 157 -14.48 29.41 -7.29
CA MET A 157 -13.14 29.46 -6.70
C MET A 157 -12.22 30.35 -7.52
N VAL A 158 -12.22 30.23 -8.85
CA VAL A 158 -11.39 31.06 -9.73
C VAL A 158 -11.82 32.53 -9.73
N ALA A 159 -13.12 32.80 -9.67
CA ALA A 159 -13.64 34.17 -9.69
C ALA A 159 -13.44 34.91 -8.36
N ASP A 160 -13.74 34.26 -7.23
CA ASP A 160 -13.95 34.96 -5.97
C ASP A 160 -12.85 34.70 -4.92
N TRP A 161 -12.00 33.70 -5.11
CA TRP A 161 -11.02 33.36 -4.08
C TRP A 161 -9.81 34.28 -4.11
N GLY A 162 -9.51 34.86 -2.94
CA GLY A 162 -8.28 35.58 -2.71
C GLY A 162 -7.05 34.68 -2.71
N LEU A 163 -5.87 35.30 -2.71
CA LEU A 163 -4.59 34.60 -2.73
C LEU A 163 -4.43 33.65 -1.52
N GLY A 164 -4.91 34.05 -0.33
CA GLY A 164 -4.82 33.21 0.87
C GLY A 164 -5.62 31.92 0.78
N THR A 165 -6.84 31.97 0.26
CA THR A 165 -7.69 30.80 0.01
C THR A 165 -7.08 29.88 -1.05
N TRP A 166 -6.43 30.44 -2.07
CA TRP A 166 -5.68 29.66 -3.07
C TRP A 166 -4.47 28.93 -2.47
N ILE A 167 -3.66 29.58 -1.63
CA ILE A 167 -2.53 28.92 -0.95
C ILE A 167 -3.05 27.78 -0.07
N PHE A 168 -4.12 28.02 0.70
CA PHE A 168 -4.74 26.99 1.53
C PHE A 168 -5.21 25.79 0.71
N TRP A 169 -5.89 26.05 -0.40
CA TRP A 169 -6.38 25.01 -1.31
C TRP A 169 -5.26 24.19 -1.95
N VAL A 170 -4.20 24.85 -2.43
CA VAL A 170 -3.03 24.16 -2.99
C VAL A 170 -2.38 23.27 -1.92
N GLY A 171 -2.23 23.77 -0.69
CA GLY A 171 -1.73 22.97 0.43
C GLY A 171 -2.59 21.73 0.69
N ALA A 172 -3.92 21.89 0.70
CA ALA A 172 -4.86 20.79 0.86
C ALA A 172 -4.80 19.78 -0.30
N MET A 173 -4.65 20.25 -1.54
CA MET A 173 -4.52 19.40 -2.72
C MET A 173 -3.22 18.58 -2.71
N ILE A 174 -2.10 19.17 -2.26
CA ILE A 174 -0.84 18.42 -2.08
C ILE A 174 -1.06 17.26 -1.09
N PHE A 175 -1.72 17.51 0.04
CA PHE A 175 -2.05 16.44 1.00
C PHE A 175 -2.96 15.38 0.39
N LEU A 176 -3.97 15.77 -0.37
CA LEU A 176 -4.89 14.84 -1.02
C LEU A 176 -4.15 13.94 -2.02
N VAL A 177 -3.31 14.53 -2.88
CA VAL A 177 -2.51 13.77 -3.86
C VAL A 177 -1.53 12.84 -3.17
N VAL A 178 -0.77 13.33 -2.19
CA VAL A 178 0.18 12.51 -1.42
C VAL A 178 -0.57 11.39 -0.66
N GLY A 179 -1.75 11.68 -0.12
CA GLY A 179 -2.61 10.72 0.56
C GLY A 179 -3.11 9.62 -0.38
N ILE A 180 -3.55 9.96 -1.58
CA ILE A 180 -3.96 8.98 -2.61
C ILE A 180 -2.77 8.08 -2.99
N ILE A 181 -1.59 8.66 -3.24
CA ILE A 181 -0.38 7.90 -3.57
C ILE A 181 -0.02 6.96 -2.41
N PHE A 182 -0.07 7.45 -1.18
CA PHE A 182 0.21 6.67 0.02
C PHE A 182 -0.76 5.49 0.14
N VAL A 183 -2.07 5.72 0.04
CA VAL A 183 -3.09 4.68 0.12
C VAL A 183 -2.93 3.68 -1.03
N GLY A 184 -2.70 4.15 -2.25
CA GLY A 184 -2.46 3.29 -3.41
C GLY A 184 -1.27 2.36 -3.21
N LEU A 185 -0.15 2.87 -2.67
CA LEU A 185 1.03 2.05 -2.37
C LEU A 185 0.79 1.07 -1.22
N VAL A 186 0.08 1.48 -0.17
CA VAL A 186 -0.32 0.58 0.93
C VAL A 186 -1.21 -0.55 0.39
N LEU A 187 -2.23 -0.22 -0.39
CA LEU A 187 -3.12 -1.20 -0.99
C LEU A 187 -2.38 -2.12 -1.97
N TRP A 188 -1.45 -1.59 -2.74
CA TRP A 188 -0.60 -2.39 -3.64
C TRP A 188 0.28 -3.37 -2.85
N ASN A 189 1.07 -2.85 -1.91
CA ASN A 189 2.03 -3.64 -1.16
C ASN A 189 1.37 -4.61 -0.18
N HIS A 190 0.20 -4.30 0.38
CA HIS A 190 -0.50 -5.26 1.24
C HIS A 190 -1.41 -6.19 0.44
N GLY A 191 -2.10 -5.67 -0.58
CA GLY A 191 -3.03 -6.42 -1.42
C GLY A 191 -2.34 -7.51 -2.24
N VAL A 192 -1.28 -7.17 -2.97
CA VAL A 192 -0.52 -8.15 -3.77
C VAL A 192 0.02 -9.28 -2.87
N PHE A 193 0.51 -8.94 -1.69
CA PHE A 193 1.01 -9.93 -0.73
C PHE A 193 -0.09 -10.79 -0.13
N TRP A 194 -1.26 -10.23 0.14
CA TRP A 194 -2.41 -10.98 0.66
C TRP A 194 -2.86 -12.05 -0.34
N VAL A 195 -2.91 -11.70 -1.63
CA VAL A 195 -3.24 -12.64 -2.71
C VAL A 195 -2.15 -13.71 -2.86
N LEU A 196 -0.87 -13.32 -2.90
CA LEU A 196 0.24 -14.27 -2.99
C LEU A 196 0.22 -15.29 -1.85
N LYS A 197 -0.08 -14.84 -0.62
CA LYS A 197 -0.23 -15.73 0.53
C LYS A 197 -1.31 -16.78 0.30
N HIS A 198 -2.47 -16.38 -0.23
CA HIS A 198 -3.57 -17.32 -0.51
C HIS A 198 -3.21 -18.32 -1.61
N VAL A 199 -2.61 -17.86 -2.71
CA VAL A 199 -2.23 -18.73 -3.83
C VAL A 199 -1.27 -19.83 -3.37
N LYS A 200 -0.25 -19.52 -2.57
CA LYS A 200 0.67 -20.56 -2.08
C LYS A 200 0.09 -21.44 -1.00
N THR A 201 -0.84 -20.94 -0.19
CA THR A 201 -1.57 -21.82 0.73
C THR A 201 -2.30 -22.89 -0.06
N ILE A 202 -2.96 -22.51 -1.16
CA ILE A 202 -3.63 -23.46 -2.06
C ILE A 202 -2.65 -24.41 -2.75
N GLU A 203 -1.54 -23.90 -3.30
CA GLU A 203 -0.51 -24.73 -3.95
C GLU A 203 0.13 -25.72 -2.95
N GLY A 204 0.39 -25.28 -1.72
CA GLY A 204 0.91 -26.13 -0.65
C GLY A 204 -0.09 -27.20 -0.21
N GLU A 205 -1.38 -26.86 -0.12
CA GLU A 205 -2.44 -27.85 0.15
C GLU A 205 -2.54 -28.88 -0.97
N MET A 206 -2.43 -28.46 -2.24
CA MET A 206 -2.40 -29.38 -3.39
C MET A 206 -1.19 -30.31 -3.35
N GLU A 207 0.01 -29.80 -3.04
CA GLU A 207 1.20 -30.65 -2.90
C GLU A 207 1.07 -31.66 -1.75
N VAL A 208 0.48 -31.25 -0.63
CA VAL A 208 0.23 -32.14 0.51
C VAL A 208 -0.80 -33.21 0.14
N ASP A 209 -1.89 -32.84 -0.52
CA ASP A 209 -2.89 -33.79 -1.02
C ASP A 209 -2.30 -34.77 -2.04
N GLU A 210 -1.42 -34.32 -2.93
CA GLU A 210 -0.70 -35.21 -3.85
C GLU A 210 0.23 -36.17 -3.11
N ARG A 211 0.96 -35.71 -2.08
CA ARG A 211 1.80 -36.58 -1.26
C ARG A 211 0.95 -37.60 -0.50
N ILE A 212 -0.15 -37.20 0.12
CA ILE A 212 -1.07 -38.09 0.82
C ILE A 212 -1.65 -39.13 -0.15
N LYS A 213 -2.06 -38.73 -1.37
CA LYS A 213 -2.52 -39.67 -2.39
C LYS A 213 -1.42 -40.67 -2.77
N ARG A 214 -0.16 -40.23 -2.93
CA ARG A 214 0.96 -41.13 -3.23
C ARG A 214 1.29 -42.06 -2.08
N GLU A 215 1.27 -41.57 -0.84
CA GLU A 215 1.50 -42.41 0.35
C GLU A 215 0.37 -43.44 0.52
N ALA A 216 -0.88 -43.03 0.35
CA ALA A 216 -2.03 -43.94 0.34
C ALA A 216 -1.93 -44.98 -0.78
N LEU A 217 -1.40 -44.62 -1.95
CA LEU A 217 -1.15 -45.55 -3.06
C LEU A 217 0.00 -46.53 -2.76
N LYS A 218 0.99 -46.15 -1.97
CA LYS A 218 2.09 -47.04 -1.55
C LYS A 218 1.63 -48.10 -0.55
N GLU A 219 0.64 -47.77 0.28
CA GLU A 219 0.07 -48.69 1.28
C GLU A 219 -1.15 -49.47 0.75
N ALA A 220 -1.64 -49.16 -0.46
CA ALA A 220 -2.84 -49.78 -1.01
C ALA A 220 -2.61 -51.21 -1.52
N ASP A 221 -3.59 -52.08 -1.23
CA ASP A 221 -3.63 -53.44 -1.78
C ASP A 221 -3.69 -53.46 -3.32
N GLU A 222 -3.18 -54.54 -3.92
CA GLU A 222 -3.10 -54.75 -5.37
C GLU A 222 -4.47 -54.62 -6.08
N ARG A 223 -5.57 -55.01 -5.42
CA ARG A 223 -6.93 -54.82 -5.96
C ARG A 223 -7.34 -53.36 -6.02
N THR A 224 -6.94 -52.58 -5.02
CA THR A 224 -7.24 -51.15 -4.91
C THR A 224 -6.46 -50.38 -5.97
N LEU A 225 -5.18 -50.70 -6.18
CA LEU A 225 -4.35 -50.16 -7.27
C LEU A 225 -4.95 -50.43 -8.66
N GLN A 226 -5.43 -51.66 -8.91
CA GLN A 226 -6.09 -52.00 -10.18
C GLN A 226 -7.40 -51.23 -10.39
N SER A 227 -8.15 -50.96 -9.32
CA SER A 227 -9.38 -50.17 -9.38
C SER A 227 -9.11 -48.69 -9.70
N ILE A 228 -8.06 -48.13 -9.11
CA ILE A 228 -7.64 -46.74 -9.33
C ILE A 228 -7.09 -46.58 -10.75
N TYR A 229 -6.23 -47.50 -11.21
CA TYR A 229 -5.74 -47.49 -12.59
C TYR A 229 -6.88 -47.54 -13.61
N LYS A 230 -7.87 -48.41 -13.39
CA LYS A 230 -9.04 -48.51 -14.26
C LYS A 230 -9.89 -47.22 -14.24
N LYS A 231 -9.98 -46.54 -13.09
CA LYS A 231 -10.69 -45.26 -12.94
C LYS A 231 -9.95 -44.12 -13.64
N GLU A 232 -8.63 -44.07 -13.58
CA GLU A 232 -7.81 -43.00 -14.17
C GLU A 232 -7.62 -43.16 -15.69
N THR A 233 -7.38 -44.39 -16.16
CA THR A 233 -6.99 -44.65 -17.56
C THR A 233 -8.13 -45.21 -18.40
N GLY A 234 -9.22 -45.66 -17.79
CA GLY A 234 -10.31 -46.38 -18.45
C GLY A 234 -9.94 -47.80 -18.91
N GLN A 235 -8.68 -48.22 -18.72
CA GLN A 235 -8.16 -49.51 -19.21
C GLN A 235 -8.12 -50.56 -18.10
N LYS A 236 -8.19 -51.84 -18.48
CA LYS A 236 -8.06 -52.94 -17.52
C LYS A 236 -6.59 -53.14 -17.15
N ALA A 237 -6.31 -53.23 -15.85
CA ALA A 237 -4.96 -53.51 -15.33
C ALA A 237 -4.46 -54.93 -15.67
N LEU A 238 -5.39 -55.88 -15.82
CA LEU A 238 -5.11 -57.27 -16.15
C LEU A 238 -5.70 -57.64 -17.51
N HIS A 239 -4.90 -58.31 -18.34
CA HIS A 239 -5.35 -58.97 -19.56
C HIS A 239 -4.96 -60.44 -19.52
N ARG A 240 -5.94 -61.35 -19.62
CA ARG A 240 -5.74 -62.81 -19.50
C ARG A 240 -4.94 -63.23 -18.25
N GLY A 241 -5.22 -62.58 -17.12
CA GLY A 241 -4.56 -62.87 -15.83
C GLY A 241 -3.12 -62.35 -15.70
N LYS A 242 -2.57 -61.67 -16.72
CA LYS A 242 -1.26 -61.00 -16.66
C LYS A 242 -1.43 -59.49 -16.60
N GLU A 243 -0.54 -58.82 -15.89
CA GLU A 243 -0.48 -57.36 -15.83
C GLU A 243 -0.18 -56.79 -17.22
N THR A 244 -0.89 -55.72 -17.59
CA THR A 244 -0.64 -55.02 -18.84
C THR A 244 0.62 -54.16 -18.72
N LYS A 245 1.37 -53.96 -19.82
CA LYS A 245 2.52 -53.04 -19.83
C LYS A 245 2.14 -51.64 -19.33
N GLY A 246 0.95 -51.16 -19.71
CA GLY A 246 0.43 -49.86 -19.26
C GLY A 246 0.21 -49.79 -17.75
N TYR A 247 -0.24 -50.87 -17.11
CA TYR A 247 -0.38 -50.92 -15.65
C TYR A 247 0.98 -50.97 -14.95
N ILE A 248 1.95 -51.74 -15.49
CA ILE A 248 3.32 -51.83 -14.94
C ILE A 248 4.02 -50.47 -14.99
N ASP A 249 3.93 -49.76 -16.12
CA ASP A 249 4.57 -48.44 -16.27
C ASP A 249 3.89 -47.38 -15.40
N TRP A 250 2.55 -47.40 -15.31
CA TRP A 250 1.80 -46.53 -14.39
C TRP A 250 2.18 -46.81 -12.93
N LYS A 251 2.22 -48.08 -12.52
CA LYS A 251 2.57 -48.53 -11.16
C LYS A 251 3.99 -48.09 -10.79
N LYS A 252 4.96 -48.24 -11.71
CA LYS A 252 6.33 -47.71 -11.52
C LYS A 252 6.34 -46.19 -11.34
N LYS A 253 5.62 -45.46 -12.19
CA LYS A 253 5.57 -43.99 -12.13
C LYS A 253 4.99 -43.47 -10.81
N GLN A 254 3.97 -44.14 -10.27
CA GLN A 254 3.32 -43.74 -9.03
C GLN A 254 4.07 -44.19 -7.75
N LEU A 255 4.83 -45.31 -7.81
CA LEU A 255 5.47 -45.89 -6.62
C LEU A 255 6.98 -45.60 -6.49
N LEU A 256 7.71 -45.40 -7.59
CA LEU A 256 9.18 -45.24 -7.60
C LEU A 256 9.66 -43.78 -7.74
N THR A 257 8.75 -42.81 -7.87
CA THR A 257 9.06 -41.37 -8.00
C THR A 257 8.50 -40.56 -6.84
#